data_AF-A0A1I2M2N8-F1
#
_entry.id   AF-A0A1I2M2N8-F1
#
_cell.length_a   1.000
_cell.length_b   1.000
_cell.length_c   1.000
_cell.angle_alpha   90.00
_cell.angle_beta   90.00
_cell.angle_gamma   90.00
#
_symmetry.space_group_name_H-M   'P 1'
#
loop_
_entity.id
_entity.type
_entity.pdbx_description
1 polymer ?
#
loop_
_entity_poly.entity_id
_entity_poly.type
_entity_poly.pdbx_seq_one_letter_code
_entity_poly.pdbx_strand_id
1 'polypeptide(L)' 'MKRILCPLLGLLALGACGKSDSGSGPGGVTAGEARALDEAAAMLDERRPPAEALTPSQAQWPQGSATEAGE' A
#
# COMPACT_ATOMS: atom_id res chain seq x y z
N MET A 1 25.90 31.04 -14.01
CA MET A 1 24.60 30.50 -14.46
C MET A 1 24.47 28.98 -14.37
N LYS A 2 25.57 28.19 -14.35
CA LYS A 2 25.53 26.71 -14.21
C LYS A 2 25.18 26.19 -12.80
N ARG A 3 25.25 27.05 -11.77
CA ARG A 3 25.00 26.70 -10.36
C ARG A 3 23.51 26.68 -9.96
N ILE A 4 22.65 27.31 -10.76
CA ILE A 4 21.20 27.42 -10.51
C ILE A 4 20.44 26.25 -11.17
N LEU A 5 21.11 25.47 -12.03
CA LEU A 5 20.51 24.35 -12.74
C LEU A 5 20.27 23.12 -11.83
N CYS A 6 21.12 22.91 -10.80
CA CYS A 6 21.00 21.77 -9.89
C CYS A 6 19.71 21.73 -9.04
N PRO A 7 19.24 22.81 -8.38
CA PRO A 7 18.04 22.72 -7.55
C PRO A 7 16.76 22.51 -8.37
N LEU A 8 16.73 22.96 -9.64
CA LEU A 8 15.57 22.77 -10.51
C LEU A 8 15.36 21.29 -10.87
N LEU A 9 16.45 20.55 -11.03
CA LEU A 9 16.38 19.13 -11.41
C LEU A 9 15.81 18.26 -10.28
N GLY A 10 16.08 18.62 -9.02
CA GLY A 10 15.51 17.94 -7.85
C GLY A 10 13.99 18.12 -7.73
N LEU A 11 13.48 19.32 -8.03
CA LEU A 11 12.04 19.62 -7.97
C LEU A 11 11.24 18.85 -9.03
N LEU A 12 11.79 18.64 -10.24
CA LEU A 12 11.15 17.84 -11.28
C LEU A 12 11.09 16.35 -10.92
N ALA A 13 12.09 15.83 -10.19
CA ALA A 13 12.13 14.43 -9.78
C ALA A 13 11.05 14.08 -8.74
N LEU A 14 10.63 15.05 -7.90
CA LEU A 14 9.56 14.83 -6.91
C LEU A 14 8.17 14.70 -7.56
N GLY A 15 7.95 15.32 -8.72
CA GLY A 15 6.68 15.20 -9.46
C GLY A 15 6.44 13.81 -10.06
N ALA A 16 7.49 13.01 -10.24
CA ALA A 16 7.40 11.63 -10.71
C ALA A 16 7.09 10.62 -9.60
N CYS A 17 7.18 11.02 -8.33
CA CYS A 17 6.72 10.24 -7.17
C CYS A 17 5.26 10.59 -6.79
N GLY A 18 4.58 11.39 -7.63
CA GLY A 18 3.19 11.78 -7.47
C GLY A 18 2.26 10.80 -8.19
N LYS A 19 1.42 10.11 -7.41
CA LYS A 19 0.18 9.41 -7.78
C LYS A 19 -0.17 9.53 -9.27
N SER A 20 0.16 8.51 -10.07
CA SER A 20 -0.44 8.34 -11.39
C SER A 20 -1.96 8.24 -11.21
N ASP A 21 -2.69 9.22 -11.75
CA ASP A 21 -4.16 9.33 -11.75
C ASP A 21 -4.83 8.31 -12.70
N SER A 22 -4.15 7.19 -12.96
CA SER A 22 -4.64 6.13 -13.83
C SER A 22 -5.21 5.00 -12.96
N GLY A 23 -6.41 5.22 -12.42
CA GLY A 23 -7.33 4.15 -12.01
C GLY A 23 -7.02 3.36 -10.74
N SER A 24 -5.88 3.59 -10.08
CA SER A 24 -5.49 2.86 -8.87
C SER A 24 -5.68 3.71 -7.61
N GLY A 25 -6.60 3.29 -6.73
CA GLY A 25 -6.92 3.92 -5.45
C GLY A 25 -5.75 3.89 -4.46
N PRO A 26 -5.88 4.49 -3.25
CA PRO A 26 -4.89 4.27 -2.19
C PRO A 26 -4.70 2.77 -1.94
N GLY A 27 -3.45 2.30 -1.87
CA GLY A 27 -3.12 0.87 -1.75
C GLY A 27 -2.78 0.15 -3.07
N GLY A 28 -2.80 0.84 -4.22
CA GLY A 28 -2.39 0.23 -5.49
C GLY A 28 -3.46 -0.68 -6.12
N VAL A 29 -4.68 -0.67 -5.58
CA VAL A 29 -5.82 -1.47 -6.04
C VAL A 29 -6.79 -0.65 -6.88
N THR A 30 -7.37 -1.27 -7.90
CA THR A 30 -8.46 -0.69 -8.69
C THR A 30 -9.77 -0.65 -7.89
N ALA A 31 -10.74 0.14 -8.35
CA ALA A 31 -12.06 0.19 -7.72
C ALA A 31 -12.78 -1.19 -7.72
N GLY A 32 -12.60 -1.98 -8.78
CA GLY A 32 -13.17 -3.32 -8.87
C GLY A 32 -12.51 -4.31 -7.88
N GLU A 33 -11.19 -4.24 -7.74
CA GLU A 33 -10.45 -5.04 -6.75
C GLU A 33 -10.83 -4.64 -5.32
N ALA A 34 -10.92 -3.35 -5.02
CA ALA A 34 -11.35 -2.85 -3.71
C ALA A 34 -12.74 -3.39 -3.34
N ARG A 35 -13.69 -3.36 -4.28
CA ARG A 35 -15.03 -3.93 -4.06
C ARG A 35 -14.99 -5.44 -3.79
N ALA A 36 -14.15 -6.18 -4.49
CA ALA A 36 -14.00 -7.62 -4.28
C ALA A 36 -13.38 -7.93 -2.90
N LEU A 37 -12.41 -7.11 -2.45
CA LEU A 37 -11.83 -7.18 -1.11
C LEU A 37 -12.86 -6.90 -0.02
N ASP A 38 -13.74 -5.90 -0.21
CA ASP A 38 -14.80 -5.57 0.73
C ASP A 38 -15.84 -6.71 0.84
N GLU A 39 -16.22 -7.32 -0.28
CA GLU A 39 -17.12 -8.48 -0.30
C GLU A 39 -16.51 -9.67 0.45
N ALA A 40 -15.22 -9.94 0.23
CA ALA A 40 -14.51 -10.99 0.96
C ALA A 40 -14.45 -10.69 2.47
N ALA A 41 -14.23 -9.44 2.87
CA ALA A 41 -14.26 -9.03 4.27
C ALA A 41 -15.64 -9.24 4.91
N ALA A 42 -16.72 -8.90 4.19
CA ALA A 42 -18.09 -9.11 4.66
C ALA A 42 -18.38 -10.59 4.94
N MET A 43 -17.95 -11.51 4.06
CA MET A 43 -18.09 -12.96 4.28
C MET A 43 -17.32 -13.46 5.52
N LEU A 44 -16.21 -12.81 5.90
CA LEU A 44 -15.47 -13.14 7.12
C LEU A 44 -16.18 -12.61 8.37
N ASP A 45 -16.75 -11.41 8.29
CA ASP A 45 -17.51 -10.81 9.40
C ASP A 45 -18.78 -11.62 9.74
N GLU A 46 -19.47 -12.15 8.73
CA GLU A 46 -20.60 -13.09 8.93
C GLU A 46 -20.18 -14.34 9.72
N ARG A 47 -18.91 -14.74 9.59
CA ARG A 47 -18.33 -15.92 10.21
C ARG A 47 -17.45 -15.58 11.41
N ARG A 48 -17.64 -14.39 11.99
CA ARG A 48 -16.79 -13.91 13.09
C ARG A 48 -16.86 -14.85 14.29
N PRO A 49 -15.72 -15.36 14.78
CA PRO A 49 -15.69 -16.23 15.95
C PRO A 49 -16.03 -15.45 17.23
N PRO A 50 -16.47 -16.13 18.29
CA PRO A 50 -16.76 -15.49 19.58
C PRO A 50 -15.49 -14.84 20.16
N ALA A 51 -15.66 -13.80 20.98
CA ALA A 51 -14.55 -13.00 21.51
C ALA A 51 -13.51 -13.84 22.28
N GLU A 52 -13.94 -14.85 23.01
CA GLU A 52 -13.07 -15.80 23.73
C GLU A 52 -12.09 -16.53 22.79
N ALA A 53 -12.48 -16.78 21.54
CA ALA A 53 -11.64 -17.45 20.55
C ALA A 53 -10.62 -16.50 19.88
N LEU A 54 -10.75 -15.19 20.07
CA LEU A 54 -9.86 -14.17 19.51
C LEU A 54 -8.69 -13.89 20.46
N THR A 55 -7.81 -14.88 20.64
CA THR A 55 -6.55 -14.67 21.37
C THR A 55 -5.49 -14.04 20.44
N PRO A 56 -4.83 -12.94 20.84
CA PRO A 56 -3.81 -12.31 20.00
C PRO A 56 -2.64 -13.27 19.81
N SER A 57 -2.40 -13.64 18.55
CA SER A 57 -1.28 -14.50 18.20
C SER A 57 0.04 -13.80 18.49
N GLN A 58 0.95 -14.47 19.19
CA GLN A 58 2.35 -14.04 19.36
C GLN A 58 3.21 -14.40 18.14
N ALA A 59 2.59 -14.88 17.05
CA ALA A 59 3.30 -15.18 15.82
C ALA A 59 3.92 -13.90 15.26
N GLN A 60 5.26 -13.83 15.32
CA GLN A 60 6.05 -12.85 14.58
C GLN A 60 5.87 -13.16 13.09
N TRP A 61 5.05 -12.36 12.39
CA TRP A 61 5.03 -12.42 10.94
C TRP A 61 6.44 -12.13 10.43
N PRO A 62 7.01 -12.92 9.50
CA PRO A 62 8.28 -12.59 8.90
C PRO A 62 8.14 -11.22 8.25
N GLN A 63 8.70 -10.20 8.90
CA GLN A 63 8.83 -8.85 8.36
C GLN A 63 9.86 -8.97 7.25
N GLY A 64 9.39 -9.27 6.04
CA GLY A 64 10.22 -9.29 4.85
C GLY A 64 11.02 -8.00 4.81
N SER A 65 12.34 -8.14 4.80
CA SER A 65 13.31 -7.06 4.64
C SER A 65 12.87 -6.15 3.50
N ALA A 66 12.44 -4.94 3.85
CA ALA A 66 12.16 -3.86 2.92
C ALA A 66 13.47 -3.29 2.31
N THR A 67 14.34 -4.18 1.82
CA THR A 67 15.64 -3.89 1.20
C THR A 67 15.98 -4.90 0.11
N GLU A 68 15.06 -5.30 -0.77
CA GLU A 68 15.43 -6.11 -1.95
C GLU A 68 14.31 -6.08 -3.01
N ALA A 69 14.23 -4.98 -3.75
CA ALA A 69 13.63 -4.90 -5.08
C ALA A 69 13.99 -3.53 -5.68
N GLY A 70 15.25 -3.40 -6.06
CA GLY A 70 15.81 -2.20 -6.67
C GLY A 70 17.10 -2.54 -7.39
N GLU A 71 16.96 -3.28 -8.50
CA GLU A 71 17.91 -3.29 -9.63
C GLU A 71 17.16 -2.78 -10.87
#